data_AF-A0A660MG60-F1
#
_entry.id   AF-A0A660MG60-F1
#
_cell.length_a   1.000
_cell.length_b   1.000
_cell.length_c   1.000
_cell.angle_alpha   90.00
_cell.angle_beta   90.00
_cell.angle_gamma   90.00
#
_symmetry.space_group_name_H-M   'P 1'
#
loop_
_entity.id
_entity.type
_entity.pdbx_description
1 polymer ?
#
loop_
_entity_poly.entity_id
_entity_poly.type
_entity_poly.pdbx_seq_one_letter_code
_entity_poly.pdbx_strand_id
1 'polypeptide(L)'
;IRARYRNEQAWLSAYLRERDALRYWPEDWCKSYKYHALYPLPLSFFLAPRRPDCDILIFHGEINPDTAITGGGGKWYRHVRPAPWLAEFWG
;
A
#
# COMPACT_ATOMS: atom_id res chain seq x y z
N ILE A 1 -3.75 -1.06 27.97
CA ILE A 1 -3.13 -0.59 26.70
C ILE A 1 -3.68 -1.37 25.49
N ARG A 2 -3.52 -2.70 25.40
CA ARG A 2 -4.07 -3.53 24.30
C ARG A 2 -5.59 -3.44 24.08
N ALA A 3 -6.38 -3.19 25.13
CA ALA A 3 -7.84 -3.02 25.01
C ALA A 3 -8.27 -1.69 24.37
N ARG A 4 -7.38 -0.69 24.31
CA ARG A 4 -7.71 0.68 23.83
C ARG A 4 -7.21 0.96 22.40
N TYR A 5 -6.20 0.21 21.94
CA TYR A 5 -5.61 0.40 20.62
C TYR A 5 -5.53 -0.93 19.88
N ARG A 6 -6.06 -0.95 18.65
CA ARG A 6 -6.16 -2.15 17.82
C ARG A 6 -4.81 -2.68 17.36
N ASN A 7 -3.81 -1.81 17.22
CA ASN A 7 -2.45 -2.16 16.83
C ASN A 7 -1.46 -1.06 17.30
N GLU A 8 -0.18 -1.34 17.10
CA GLU A 8 0.92 -0.44 17.46
C GLU A 8 0.86 0.90 16.73
N GLN A 9 0.53 0.92 15.43
CA GLN A 9 0.40 2.15 14.64
C GLN A 9 -0.65 3.10 15.23
N ALA A 10 -1.80 2.58 15.66
CA ALA A 10 -2.87 3.35 16.28
C ALA A 10 -2.43 3.91 17.65
N TRP A 11 -1.70 3.12 18.45
CA TRP A 11 -1.15 3.57 19.72
C TRP A 11 -0.11 4.68 19.53
N LEU A 12 0.86 4.48 18.64
CA LEU A 12 1.93 5.45 18.37
C LEU A 12 1.35 6.77 17.85
N SER A 13 0.41 6.70 16.92
CA SER A 13 -0.27 7.90 16.39
C SER A 13 -0.99 8.67 17.50
N ALA A 14 -1.68 7.98 18.41
CA ALA A 14 -2.35 8.61 19.55
C ALA A 14 -1.34 9.22 20.54
N TYR A 15 -0.29 8.47 20.88
CA TYR A 15 0.78 8.92 21.78
C TYR A 15 1.50 10.18 21.27
N LEU A 16 1.76 10.26 19.97
CA LEU A 16 2.38 11.43 19.33
C LEU A 16 1.40 12.60 19.23
N ARG A 17 0.11 12.33 18.96
CA ARG A 17 -0.93 13.36 18.91
C ARG A 17 -1.14 14.03 20.26
N GLU A 18 -1.11 13.26 21.35
CA GLU A 18 -1.19 13.80 22.73
C GLU A 18 -0.05 14.76 23.07
N ARG A 19 1.06 14.74 22.31
CA ARG A 19 2.26 15.55 22.50
C ARG A 19 2.45 16.64 21.45
N ASP A 20 1.44 16.86 20.60
CA ASP A 20 1.48 17.78 19.45
C ASP A 20 2.70 17.55 18.53
N ALA A 21 3.20 16.31 18.50
CA ALA A 21 4.40 15.92 17.76
C ALA A 21 4.07 15.14 16.46
N LEU A 22 2.78 14.95 16.16
CA LEU A 22 2.36 14.18 15.01
C LEU A 22 2.44 15.02 13.73
N ARG A 23 3.44 14.73 12.90
CA ARG A 23 3.60 15.30 11.55
C ARG A 23 3.45 14.19 10.52
N TYR A 24 2.62 14.43 9.51
CA TYR A 24 2.49 13.53 8.37
C TYR A 24 3.44 13.94 7.25
N TRP A 25 3.89 12.94 6.49
CA TRP A 25 4.65 13.16 5.27
C TRP A 25 3.76 13.80 4.21
N PRO A 26 4.31 14.55 3.23
CA PRO A 26 3.54 15.02 2.09
C PRO A 26 2.81 13.87 1.38
N GLU A 27 1.58 14.12 0.93
CA GLU A 27 0.73 13.07 0.34
C GLU A 27 1.35 12.47 -0.94
N ASP A 28 2.15 13.25 -1.66
CA ASP A 28 2.77 12.82 -2.90
C ASP A 28 4.00 11.94 -2.70
N TRP A 29 4.61 11.98 -1.52
CA TRP A 29 5.73 11.10 -1.20
C TRP A 29 5.25 9.67 -0.97
N CYS A 30 4.16 9.49 -0.23
CA CYS A 30 3.73 8.19 0.27
C CYS A 30 2.42 7.75 -0.39
N LYS A 31 2.51 6.91 -1.43
CA LYS A 31 1.32 6.32 -2.07
C LYS A 31 1.17 4.85 -1.71
N SER A 32 -0.07 4.40 -1.58
CA SER A 32 -0.38 2.98 -1.41
C SER A 32 -0.51 2.27 -2.75
N TYR A 33 0.16 1.12 -2.92
CA TYR A 33 0.03 0.29 -4.12
C TYR A 33 -1.42 -0.07 -4.42
N LYS A 34 -2.14 -0.59 -3.42
CA LYS A 34 -3.54 -1.00 -3.56
C LYS A 34 -4.49 0.12 -4.02
N TYR A 35 -4.24 1.35 -3.60
CA TYR A 35 -5.16 2.48 -3.86
C TYR A 35 -4.73 3.35 -5.04
N HIS A 36 -3.44 3.44 -5.33
CA HIS A 36 -2.92 4.38 -6.32
C HIS A 36 -2.35 3.70 -7.57
N ALA A 37 -1.85 2.47 -7.44
CA ALA A 37 -1.34 1.69 -8.57
C ALA A 37 -2.44 0.80 -9.18
N LEU A 38 -3.32 0.22 -8.37
CA LEU A 38 -4.42 -0.59 -8.86
C LEU A 38 -5.60 0.27 -9.32
N TYR A 39 -6.27 -0.18 -10.38
CA TYR A 39 -7.57 0.36 -10.75
C TYR A 39 -8.66 -0.12 -9.78
N PRO A 40 -9.77 0.62 -9.62
CA PRO A 40 -10.93 0.10 -8.90
C PRO A 40 -11.52 -1.11 -9.63
N LEU A 41 -12.24 -1.97 -8.90
CA LEU A 41 -13.01 -3.06 -9.51
C LEU A 41 -14.11 -2.47 -10.41
N PRO A 42 -14.43 -3.08 -11.57
CA PRO A 42 -13.85 -4.33 -12.11
C PRO A 42 -12.60 -4.12 -12.98
N LEU A 43 -12.17 -2.88 -13.20
CA LEU A 43 -11.06 -2.57 -14.13
C LEU A 43 -9.75 -3.25 -13.73
N SER A 44 -9.49 -3.47 -12.44
CA SER A 44 -8.28 -4.18 -12.00
C SER A 44 -8.15 -5.62 -12.50
N PHE A 45 -9.26 -6.25 -12.92
CA PHE A 45 -9.20 -7.58 -13.55
C PHE A 45 -8.67 -7.52 -14.98
N PHE A 46 -8.86 -6.39 -15.66
CA PHE A 46 -8.53 -6.23 -17.07
C PHE A 46 -7.30 -5.38 -17.30
N LEU A 47 -6.99 -4.43 -16.42
CA LEU A 47 -5.89 -3.49 -16.57
C LEU A 47 -4.72 -3.83 -15.66
N ALA A 48 -3.51 -3.72 -16.20
CA ALA A 48 -2.29 -3.85 -15.42
C ALA A 48 -2.14 -2.67 -14.46
N PRO A 49 -1.56 -2.84 -13.27
CA PRO A 49 -1.30 -1.75 -12.33
C PRO A 49 -0.43 -0.67 -12.96
N ARG A 50 -0.83 0.58 -12.79
CA ARG A 50 -0.05 1.74 -13.25
C ARG A 50 1.00 2.12 -12.22
N ARG A 51 2.10 2.71 -12.66
CA ARG A 51 3.08 3.34 -11.77
C ARG A 51 2.50 4.67 -11.26
N PRO A 52 2.29 4.84 -9.94
CA PRO A 52 1.97 6.15 -9.38
C PRO A 52 3.21 7.03 -9.35
N ASP A 53 3.01 8.34 -9.42
CA ASP A 53 4.08 9.32 -9.19
C ASP A 53 4.26 9.49 -7.67
N CYS A 54 5.34 8.92 -7.12
CA CYS A 54 5.68 8.98 -5.70
C CYS A 54 7.11 8.54 -5.44
N ASP A 55 7.67 8.98 -4.31
CA ASP A 55 8.98 8.56 -3.82
C ASP A 55 8.94 7.23 -3.06
N ILE A 56 7.84 6.99 -2.32
CA ILE A 56 7.65 5.85 -1.43
C ILE A 56 6.33 5.16 -1.77
N LEU A 57 6.43 3.92 -2.26
CA LEU A 57 5.29 3.08 -2.56
C LEU A 57 5.08 2.04 -1.46
N ILE A 58 3.95 2.11 -0.78
CA ILE A 58 3.63 1.29 0.39
C ILE A 58 2.80 0.07 -0.04
N PHE A 59 3.33 -1.12 0.28
CA PHE A 59 2.65 -2.40 0.20
C PHE A 59 2.08 -2.76 1.58
N HIS A 60 0.76 -2.79 1.68
CA HIS A 60 0.06 -3.22 2.90
C HIS A 60 -0.93 -4.34 2.59
N GLY A 61 -1.16 -5.21 3.57
CA GLY A 61 -1.99 -6.39 3.42
C GLY A 61 -1.23 -7.58 2.86
N GLU A 62 -1.90 -8.39 2.05
CA GLU A 62 -1.39 -9.69 1.55
C GLU A 62 -0.49 -9.56 0.30
N ILE A 63 -0.51 -8.41 -0.38
CA ILE A 63 0.25 -8.22 -1.62
C ILE A 63 1.63 -7.68 -1.26
N ASN A 64 2.64 -8.48 -1.54
CA ASN A 64 4.05 -8.10 -1.42
C ASN A 64 4.62 -7.71 -2.81
N PRO A 65 5.74 -6.98 -2.86
CA PRO A 65 6.35 -6.57 -4.13
C PRO A 65 6.65 -7.73 -5.09
N ASP A 66 7.19 -8.85 -4.60
CA ASP A 66 7.52 -10.02 -5.45
C ASP A 66 6.26 -10.59 -6.14
N THR A 67 5.15 -10.67 -5.41
CA THR A 67 3.86 -11.11 -5.92
C THR A 67 3.25 -10.07 -6.87
N ALA A 68 3.45 -8.78 -6.60
CA ALA A 68 2.98 -7.72 -7.48
C ALA A 68 3.72 -7.71 -8.83
N ILE A 69 5.03 -7.99 -8.84
CA ILE A 69 5.84 -8.09 -10.06
C ILE A 69 5.36 -9.25 -10.93
N THR A 70 5.19 -10.44 -10.33
CA THR A 70 4.82 -11.67 -11.04
C THR A 70 3.33 -11.76 -11.37
N GLY A 71 2.50 -11.02 -10.64
CA GLY A 71 1.05 -11.13 -10.70
C GLY A 71 0.51 -12.22 -9.78
N GLY A 72 -0.70 -12.01 -9.28
CA GLY A 72 -1.34 -12.86 -8.29
C GLY A 72 -1.48 -12.19 -6.93
N GLY A 73 -1.63 -13.01 -5.88
CA GLY A 73 -1.87 -12.53 -4.52
C GLY A 73 -3.32 -12.10 -4.27
N GLY A 74 -3.65 -12.00 -2.99
CA GLY A 74 -5.00 -11.70 -2.52
C GLY A 74 -5.98 -12.88 -2.63
N LYS A 75 -7.15 -12.73 -1.99
CA LYS A 75 -8.28 -13.66 -2.18
C LYS A 75 -8.69 -13.74 -3.65
N TRP A 76 -9.34 -14.83 -4.06
CA TRP A 76 -9.73 -15.10 -5.46
C TRP A 76 -10.41 -13.94 -6.20
N TYR A 77 -11.18 -13.09 -5.50
CA TYR A 77 -11.86 -11.91 -6.03
C TYR A 77 -11.00 -10.64 -6.12
N ARG A 78 -9.71 -10.73 -5.78
CA ARG A 78 -8.73 -9.63 -5.77
C ARG A 78 -7.45 -9.97 -6.53
N HIS A 79 -7.53 -10.93 -7.45
CA HIS A 79 -6.41 -11.29 -8.31
C HIS A 79 -5.85 -10.03 -9.00
N VAL A 80 -4.56 -9.76 -8.77
CA VAL A 80 -3.89 -8.57 -9.29
C VAL A 80 -3.07 -8.96 -10.51
N ARG A 81 -3.25 -8.23 -11.62
CA ARG A 81 -2.43 -8.41 -12.83
C ARG A 81 -0.96 -8.03 -12.53
N PRO A 82 0.01 -8.63 -13.22
CA PRO A 82 1.43 -8.33 -13.02
C PRO A 82 1.73 -6.84 -13.19
N ALA A 83 2.65 -6.32 -12.37
CA ALA A 83 3.21 -4.97 -12.43
C ALA A 83 4.74 -5.05 -12.67
N PRO A 84 5.20 -5.37 -13.89
CA PRO A 84 6.61 -5.64 -14.15
C PRO A 84 7.53 -4.45 -13.87
N TRP A 85 7.03 -3.22 -13.99
CA TRP A 85 7.76 -1.99 -13.71
C TRP A 85 8.28 -1.90 -12.27
N LEU A 86 7.71 -2.66 -11.33
CA LEU A 86 8.21 -2.72 -9.96
C LEU A 86 9.60 -3.35 -9.85
N ALA A 87 9.96 -4.23 -10.78
CA ALA A 87 11.25 -4.93 -10.77
C ALA A 87 12.44 -3.95 -10.98
N GLU A 88 12.20 -2.76 -11.53
CA GLU A 88 13.20 -1.70 -11.65
C GLU A 88 13.58 -1.10 -10.28
N PHE A 89 12.73 -1.26 -9.26
CA PHE A 89 12.88 -0.66 -7.93
C PHE A 89 13.03 -1.69 -6.80
N TRP A 90 12.88 -2.98 -7.12
CA TRP A 90 12.82 -4.07 -6.15
C TRP A 90 13.64 -5.26 -6.63
N GLY A 91 14.74 -5.55 -5.94
CA GLY A 91 15.69 -6.63 -6.25
C GLY A 91 16.54 -7.00 -5.04
#